data_AF-A0A5N1BCG6-F1
#
_entry.id   AF-A0A5N1BCG6-F1
#
_cell.length_a   1.000
_cell.length_b   1.000
_cell.length_c   1.000
_cell.angle_alpha   90.00
_cell.angle_beta   90.00
_cell.angle_gamma   90.00
#
_symmetry.space_group_name_H-M   'P 1'
#
loop_
_entity.id
_entity.type
_entity.pdbx_description
1 polymer ?
#
loop_
_entity_poly.entity_id
_entity_poly.type
_entity_poly.pdbx_seq_one_letter_code
_entity_poly.pdbx_strand_id
1 'polypeptide(L)' 'MKKIHQEPISIENQVKNLIDLGLLVEDKTYAKKILGRISYYRLIKAYSITLKKDGRYISGISFEDIV' A
#
# COMPACT_ATOMS: atom_id res chain seq x y z
N MET A 1 -26.49 -4.85 -16.05
CA MET A 1 -25.35 -3.90 -16.06
C MET A 1 -24.06 -4.71 -15.98
N LYS A 2 -23.17 -4.66 -16.98
CA LYS A 2 -21.85 -5.32 -16.87
C LYS A 2 -21.07 -4.62 -15.76
N LYS A 3 -20.43 -5.38 -14.86
CA LYS A 3 -19.48 -4.81 -13.89
C LYS A 3 -18.37 -4.15 -14.69
N ILE A 4 -18.23 -2.84 -14.58
CA ILE A 4 -17.08 -2.12 -15.14
C ILE A 4 -15.88 -2.57 -14.32
N HIS A 5 -14.97 -3.32 -14.93
CA HIS A 5 -13.70 -3.67 -14.29
C HIS A 5 -12.87 -2.39 -14.22
N GLN A 6 -12.61 -1.91 -13.01
CA GLN A 6 -11.61 -0.85 -12.83
C GLN A 6 -10.25 -1.37 -13.28
N GLU A 7 -9.53 -0.53 -14.02
CA GLU A 7 -8.16 -0.86 -14.38
C GLU A 7 -7.31 -1.09 -13.14
N PRO A 8 -6.36 -2.03 -13.18
CA PRO A 8 -5.42 -2.22 -12.09
C PRO A 8 -4.67 -0.92 -11.80
N ILE A 9 -4.60 -0.56 -10.53
CA ILE A 9 -3.78 0.57 -10.09
C ILE A 9 -2.29 0.28 -10.41
N SER A 10 -1.63 1.23 -11.08
CA SER A 10 -0.19 1.13 -11.37
C SER A 10 0.65 1.07 -10.09
N ILE A 11 1.84 0.47 -10.16
CA ILE A 11 2.74 0.36 -9.01
C ILE A 11 3.10 1.76 -8.46
N GLU A 12 3.27 2.74 -9.33
CA GLU A 12 3.50 4.15 -8.99
C GLU A 12 2.36 4.70 -8.13
N ASN A 13 1.12 4.49 -8.56
CA ASN A 13 -0.06 4.97 -7.84
C ASN A 13 -0.28 4.17 -6.54
N GLN A 14 0.11 2.89 -6.49
CA GLN A 14 0.09 2.12 -5.25
C GLN A 14 1.04 2.74 -4.20
N VAL A 15 2.28 3.06 -4.58
CA VAL A 15 3.24 3.73 -3.68
C VAL A 15 2.70 5.10 -3.25
N LYS A 16 2.19 5.90 -4.19
CA LYS A 16 1.58 7.20 -3.87
C LYS A 16 0.44 7.05 -2.85
N ASN A 17 -0.46 6.11 -3.07
CA ASN A 17 -1.57 5.87 -2.15
C ASN A 17 -1.11 5.44 -0.76
N LEU A 18 -0.04 4.64 -0.64
CA LEU A 18 0.51 4.27 0.67
C LEU A 18 1.01 5.50 1.43
N ILE A 19 1.72 6.39 0.74
CA ILE A 19 2.21 7.67 1.31
C ILE A 19 1.01 8.55 1.71
N ASP A 20 0.00 8.67 0.85
CA ASP A 20 -1.22 9.46 1.15
C ASP A 20 -1.97 8.90 2.37
N LEU A 21 -1.93 7.58 2.57
CA LEU A 21 -2.48 6.91 3.75
C LEU A 21 -1.63 7.10 5.02
N GLY A 22 -0.49 7.77 4.94
CA GLY A 22 0.40 8.06 6.06
C GLY A 22 1.51 7.03 6.28
N LEU A 23 1.75 6.12 5.34
CA LEU A 23 2.88 5.18 5.43
C LEU A 23 4.18 5.90 5.09
N LEU A 24 5.21 5.70 5.89
CA LEU A 24 6.56 6.15 5.55
C LEU A 24 7.14 5.21 4.50
N VAL A 25 7.54 5.77 3.35
CA VAL A 25 8.17 5.02 2.26
C VAL A 25 9.46 5.73 1.87
N GLU A 26 10.56 5.37 2.52
CA GLU A 26 11.87 5.99 2.30
C GLU A 26 12.50 5.50 1.00
N ASP A 27 12.62 4.17 0.83
CA ASP A 27 13.09 3.57 -0.42
C ASP A 27 11.92 3.20 -1.34
N LYS A 28 11.54 4.17 -2.18
CA LYS A 28 10.49 3.96 -3.20
C LYS A 28 10.88 2.89 -4.21
N THR A 29 12.16 2.69 -4.51
CA THR A 29 12.61 1.66 -5.47
C THR A 29 12.38 0.27 -4.89
N TYR A 30 12.73 0.07 -3.62
CA TYR A 30 12.44 -1.16 -2.89
C TYR A 30 10.93 -1.42 -2.80
N ALA A 31 10.14 -0.41 -2.40
CA ALA A 31 8.68 -0.54 -2.30
C ALA A 31 8.05 -0.95 -3.64
N LYS A 32 8.45 -0.33 -4.76
CA LYS A 32 7.97 -0.70 -6.11
C LYS A 32 8.32 -2.14 -6.45
N LYS A 33 9.55 -2.59 -6.15
CA LYS A 33 10.00 -3.96 -6.40
C LYS A 33 9.15 -4.98 -5.62
N ILE A 34 8.83 -4.69 -4.37
CA ILE A 34 7.98 -5.57 -3.54
C ILE A 34 6.53 -5.55 -4.04
N LEU A 35 5.97 -4.37 -4.32
CA LEU A 35 4.60 -4.24 -4.85
C LEU A 35 4.41 -4.89 -6.22
N GLY A 36 5.47 -5.04 -7.02
CA GLY A 36 5.45 -5.85 -8.24
C GLY A 36 5.41 -7.36 -8.00
N ARG A 37 5.65 -7.83 -6.76
CA ARG A 37 5.72 -9.25 -6.36
C ARG A 37 4.58 -9.68 -5.44
N ILE A 38 3.91 -8.74 -4.77
CA ILE A 38 2.83 -9.03 -3.83
C ILE A 38 1.53 -8.32 -4.22
N SER A 39 0.41 -8.83 -3.72
CA SER A 39 -0.87 -8.15 -3.91
C SER A 39 -0.95 -6.90 -3.02
N TYR A 40 -1.05 -5.73 -3.65
CA TYR A 40 -1.33 -4.46 -2.97
C TYR A 40 -2.53 -4.52 -2.03
N TYR A 41 -3.60 -5.18 -2.47
CA TYR A 41 -4.81 -5.38 -1.66
C TYR A 41 -4.50 -6.15 -0.38
N ARG A 42 -3.72 -7.24 -0.46
CA ARG A 42 -3.33 -8.03 0.71
C ARG A 42 -2.43 -7.25 1.65
N LEU A 43 -1.49 -6.46 1.13
CA LEU A 43 -0.68 -5.57 1.95
C LEU A 43 -1.57 -4.66 2.79
N ILE A 44 -2.52 -3.96 2.15
CA ILE A 44 -3.40 -3.01 2.83
C ILE A 44 -4.38 -3.65 3.81
N LYS A 45 -4.98 -4.79 3.44
CA LYS A 45 -6.13 -5.36 4.16
C LYS A 45 -5.78 -6.47 5.14
N ALA A 46 -4.70 -7.21 4.89
CA ALA A 46 -4.27 -8.30 5.76
C ALA A 46 -3.07 -7.88 6.61
N TYR A 47 -1.99 -7.44 5.97
CA TYR A 47 -0.72 -7.20 6.67
C TYR A 47 -0.72 -5.89 7.47
N SER A 48 -1.46 -4.88 7.00
CA SER A 48 -1.53 -3.58 7.67
C SER A 48 -2.68 -3.40 8.67
N ILE A 49 -3.47 -4.44 8.97
CA ILE A 49 -4.74 -4.25 9.70
C ILE A 49 -4.57 -3.66 11.11
N THR A 50 -3.55 -4.11 11.85
CA THR A 50 -3.23 -3.63 13.21
C THR A 50 -2.39 -2.35 13.22
N LEU A 51 -1.87 -1.94 12.05
CA LEU A 51 -0.99 -0.78 11.87
C LEU A 51 -1.75 0.48 11.46
N LYS A 52 -3.09 0.37 11.37
CA LYS A 52 -3.97 1.46 10.95
C LYS A 52 -4.94 1.85 12.04
N LYS A 53 -5.19 3.15 12.12
CA LYS A 53 -6.25 3.77 12.91
C LYS A 53 -7.03 4.72 12.02
N ASP A 54 -8.36 4.63 12.06
CA ASP A 54 -9.27 5.46 11.26
C ASP A 54 -8.94 5.45 9.75
N GLY A 55 -8.56 4.28 9.24
CA GLY A 55 -8.24 4.05 7.82
C GLY A 55 -6.86 4.54 7.38
N ARG A 56 -6.06 5.15 8.27
CA ARG A 56 -4.70 5.65 7.98
C ARG A 56 -3.65 4.90 8.78
N TYR A 57 -2.41 4.89 8.32
CA TYR A 57 -1.30 4.32 9.08
C TYR A 57 -1.02 5.15 10.33
N ILE A 58 -0.69 4.46 11.42
CA ILE A 58 -0.23 5.10 12.64
C ILE A 58 1.10 5.83 12.34
N SER A 59 1.30 7.00 12.95
CA SER A 59 2.52 7.80 12.72
C SER A 59 3.78 6.99 13.03
N GLY A 60 4.77 7.07 12.14
CA GLY A 60 6.04 6.35 12.28
C GLY A 60 6.08 4.98 11.65
N ILE A 61 4.94 4.41 11.24
CA ILE A 61 4.92 3.12 10.54
C ILE A 61 5.53 3.29 9.14
N SER A 62 6.54 2.47 8.86
CA SER A 62 7.25 2.38 7.59
C SER A 62 6.75 1.22 6.73
N PHE A 63 7.08 1.26 5.45
CA PHE A 63 6.79 0.15 4.53
C PHE A 63 7.45 -1.15 4.99
N GLU A 64 8.67 -1.03 5.50
CA GLU A 64 9.52 -2.10 6.03
C GLU A 64 8.93 -2.75 7.29
N ASP A 65 8.10 -2.06 8.06
CA ASP A 65 7.37 -2.66 9.19
C ASP A 65 6.27 -3.66 8.75
N ILE A 66 5.93 -3.68 7.46
CA ILE A 66 4.84 -4.52 6.90
C ILE A 66 5.39 -5.74 6.16
N VAL A 67 6.58 -5.65 5.54
CA VAL A 67 7.07 -6.60 4.52
C VAL A 67 8.29 -7.40 4.92
#